data_AF-A0A4Y8CCQ0-F1
#
_entry.id   AF-A0A4Y8CCQ0-F1
#
_cell.length_a   1.000
_cell.length_b   1.000
_cell.length_c   1.000
_cell.angle_alpha   90.00
_cell.angle_beta   90.00
_cell.angle_gamma   90.00
#
_symmetry.space_group_name_H-M   'P 1'
#
loop_
_entity.id
_entity.type
_entity.pdbx_description
1 polymer ?
#
loop_
_entity_poly.entity_id
_entity_poly.type
_entity_poly.pdbx_seq_one_letter_code
_entity_poly.pdbx_strand_id
1 'polypeptide(L)' 'SLAAIRAAIFPLKTDYLYFVRDKNTGVHIFSTNIDDHNKAINLQKGK' A
#
# COMPACT_ATOMS: atom_id res chain seq x y z
N SER A 1 15.04 -3.67 11.60
CA SER A 1 16.14 -4.41 10.95
C SER A 1 16.89 -3.49 9.99
N LEU A 2 18.08 -3.88 9.52
CA LEU A 2 18.87 -3.09 8.55
C LEU A 2 18.10 -2.75 7.26
N ALA A 3 17.25 -3.66 6.80
CA ALA A 3 16.42 -3.44 5.60
C ALA A 3 15.49 -2.22 5.73
N ALA A 4 14.89 -2.01 6.92
CA ALA A 4 14.03 -0.86 7.17
C ALA A 4 14.81 0.47 7.13
N ILE A 5 16.02 0.48 7.71
CA ILE A 5 16.91 1.66 7.66
C ILE A 5 17.28 1.98 6.21
N ARG A 6 17.64 0.96 5.41
CA ARG A 6 17.97 1.15 3.99
C ARG A 6 16.79 1.70 3.20
N ALA A 7 15.57 1.22 3.42
CA ALA A 7 14.37 1.70 2.73
C ALA A 7 14.02 3.16 3.09
N ALA A 8 14.28 3.58 4.33
CA ALA A 8 14.08 4.96 4.75
C ALA A 8 15.07 5.93 4.10
N ILE A 9 16.34 5.53 3.96
CA ILE A 9 17.40 6.35 3.35
C ILE A 9 17.29 6.34 1.81
N PHE A 10 16.96 5.19 1.23
CA PHE A 10 16.88 4.97 -0.22
C PHE A 10 15.46 4.51 -0.61
N PRO A 11 14.45 5.38 -0.51
CA PRO A 11 13.09 5.02 -0.89
C PRO A 11 12.99 4.82 -2.40
N LEU A 12 12.10 3.93 -2.82
CA LEU A 12 11.73 3.81 -4.22
C LEU A 12 11.05 5.11 -4.69
N LYS A 13 11.37 5.58 -5.90
CA LYS A 13 10.69 6.72 -6.51
C LYS A 13 9.39 6.23 -7.14
N THR A 14 8.26 6.63 -6.56
CA THR A 14 6.91 6.24 -6.99
C THR A 14 5.91 7.35 -6.71
N ASP A 15 4.79 7.36 -7.45
CA ASP A 15 3.68 8.29 -7.22
C ASP A 15 2.63 7.75 -6.23
N TYR A 16 2.90 6.63 -5.54
CA TYR A 16 1.96 6.07 -4.58
C TYR A 16 1.82 6.95 -3.34
N LEU A 17 0.57 7.23 -2.97
CA LEU A 17 0.21 8.06 -1.82
C LEU A 17 -0.54 7.28 -0.74
N TYR A 18 -1.17 6.17 -1.12
CA TYR A 18 -2.01 5.35 -0.24
C TYR A 18 -1.66 3.88 -0.35
N PHE A 19 -1.89 3.15 0.74
CA PHE A 19 -1.82 1.69 0.74
C PHE A 19 -2.90 1.09 1.65
N VAL A 20 -3.38 -0.09 1.30
CA VAL A 20 -4.29 -0.90 2.13
C VAL A 20 -3.86 -2.36 2.07
N ARG A 21 -3.98 -3.08 3.18
CA ARG A 21 -3.71 -4.53 3.21
C ARG A 21 -4.83 -5.26 2.47
N ASP A 22 -4.47 -6.11 1.51
CA ASP A 22 -5.37 -7.10 0.94
C ASP A 22 -5.54 -8.26 1.93
N LYS A 23 -6.78 -8.54 2.32
CA LYS A 23 -7.06 -9.52 3.37
C LYS A 23 -6.98 -10.97 2.89
N ASN A 24 -7.11 -11.21 1.59
CA ASN A 24 -7.02 -12.56 1.03
C ASN A 24 -5.57 -13.01 0.90
N THR A 25 -4.71 -12.10 0.42
CA THR A 25 -3.31 -12.41 0.08
C THR A 25 -2.33 -12.01 1.19
N GLY A 26 -2.73 -11.09 2.07
CA GLY A 26 -1.88 -10.55 3.13
C GLY A 26 -0.86 -9.50 2.66
N VAL A 27 -0.78 -9.21 1.36
CA VAL A 27 0.10 -8.16 0.81
C VAL A 27 -0.57 -6.79 0.78
N HIS A 28 0.17 -5.74 0.43
CA HIS A 28 -0.36 -4.38 0.31
C HIS A 28 -0.74 -4.04 -1.13
N ILE A 29 -1.89 -3.39 -1.30
CA ILE A 29 -2.31 -2.71 -2.53
C ILE A 29 -1.91 -1.24 -2.39
N PHE A 30 -1.22 -0.70 -3.38
CA PHE A 30 -0.79 0.71 -3.43
C PHE A 30 -1.63 1.49 -4.44
N SER A 31 -1.91 2.76 -4.15
CA SER A 31 -2.72 3.64 -5.01
C SER A 31 -2.13 5.04 -5.06
N THR A 32 -2.23 5.68 -6.23
CA THR A 32 -1.71 7.03 -6.49
C THR A 32 -2.75 8.13 -6.25
N ASN A 33 -4.03 7.76 -6.13
CA ASN A 33 -5.14 8.69 -5.89
C ASN A 33 -6.13 8.11 -4.88
N ILE A 34 -6.96 8.99 -4.31
CA ILE A 34 -7.91 8.66 -3.24
C ILE A 34 -9.08 7.79 -3.72
N ASP A 35 -9.49 7.92 -4.99
CA ASP A 35 -10.62 7.16 -5.53
C ASP A 35 -10.27 5.67 -5.64
N ASP A 36 -9.08 5.35 -6.15
CA ASP A 36 -8.59 3.97 -6.25
C ASP A 36 -8.29 3.37 -4.87
N HIS A 37 -7.78 4.18 -3.93
CA HIS A 37 -7.63 3.74 -2.55
C HIS A 37 -8.98 3.35 -1.92
N ASN A 38 -10.02 4.16 -2.13
CA ASN A 38 -11.36 3.89 -1.60
C ASN A 38 -11.99 2.65 -2.26
N LYS A 39 -11.79 2.45 -3.57
CA LYS A 39 -12.18 1.20 -4.24
C LYS A 39 -11.48 0.00 -3.61
N ALA A 40 -10.17 0.09 -3.40
CA ALA A 40 -9.39 -0.97 -2.77
C ALA A 40 -9.90 -1.27 -1.36
N ILE A 41 -10.17 -0.25 -0.52
CA ILE A 41 -10.80 -0.43 0.80
C ILE A 41 -12.14 -1.14 0.71
N ASN A 42 -13.02 -0.72 -0.20
CA ASN A 42 -14.35 -1.30 -0.35
C ASN A 42 -14.28 -2.78 -0.75
N LEU A 43 -13.31 -3.17 -1.57
CA LEU A 43 -13.04 -4.58 -1.90
C LEU A 43 -12.54 -5.40 -0.71
N GLN A 44 -12.00 -4.78 0.34
CA GLN A 44 -11.57 -5.47 1.56
C GLN A 44 -12.64 -5.49 2.65
N LYS A 45 -13.78 -4.81 2.47
CA LYS A 45 -14.91 -4.89 3.40
C LYS A 45 -15.59 -6.25 3.26
N GLY A 46 -15.79 -6.94 4.37
CA GLY A 46 -16.44 -8.27 4.39
C GLY A 46 -15.52 -9.46 4.05
N LYS A 47 -14.24 -9.20 3.75
CA LYS A 47 -13.16 -10.20 3.78
C LYS A 47 -12.51 -10.21 5.15
#